data_AF-A0A7X9F835-F1
#
_entry.id   AF-A0A7X9F835-F1
#
_cell.length_a   1.000
_cell.length_b   1.000
_cell.length_c   1.000
_cell.angle_alpha   90.00
_cell.angle_beta   90.00
_cell.angle_gamma   90.00
#
_symmetry.space_group_name_H-M   'P 1'
#
loop_
_entity.id
_entity.type
_entity.pdbx_description
1 polymer ?
#
loop_
_entity_poly.entity_id
_entity_poly.type
_entity_poly.pdbx_seq_one_letter_code
_entity_poly.pdbx_strand_id
1 'polypeptide(L)'
;LLESRLDNTVYRLGIAPTRAAARQLVSHRHITVNGRVINVPSFQLKPGDIIGVREKSKSLEVITGSIAERRSARIPWLEWDDTQMAGKFMSVPQRADIPEDIKENLIIELYSK
;
A
#
# COMPACT_ATOMS: atom_id res chain seq x y z
N LEU A 1 -4.64 10.69 5.70
CA LEU A 1 -4.34 9.70 6.78
C LEU A 1 -4.71 8.26 6.41
N LEU A 2 -5.85 8.01 5.75
CA LEU A 2 -6.24 6.64 5.39
C LEU A 2 -5.33 6.04 4.30
N GLU A 3 -4.91 6.87 3.34
CA GLU A 3 -4.06 6.43 2.23
C GLU A 3 -2.62 6.08 2.65
N SER A 4 -2.16 6.57 3.82
CA SER A 4 -0.82 6.30 4.36
C SER A 4 -0.75 5.03 5.21
N ARG A 5 -1.84 4.25 5.28
CA ARG A 5 -1.82 2.95 5.95
C ARG A 5 -1.05 1.92 5.12
N LEU A 6 -0.26 1.09 5.81
CA LEU A 6 0.56 0.06 5.18
C LEU A 6 -0.25 -0.90 4.30
N ASP A 7 -1.39 -1.40 4.79
CA ASP A 7 -2.26 -2.29 4.01
C ASP A 7 -2.74 -1.65 2.70
N ASN A 8 -3.16 -0.39 2.77
CA ASN A 8 -3.60 0.32 1.58
C ASN A 8 -2.45 0.61 0.61
N THR A 9 -1.27 1.02 1.09
CA THR A 9 -0.10 1.22 0.21
C THR A 9 0.36 -0.07 -0.46
N VAL A 10 0.35 -1.21 0.24
CA VAL A 10 0.73 -2.51 -0.33
C VAL A 10 -0.23 -2.92 -1.46
N TYR A 11 -1.53 -2.67 -1.27
CA TYR A 11 -2.53 -2.83 -2.32
C TYR A 11 -2.27 -1.91 -3.52
N ARG A 12 -2.05 -0.60 -3.28
CA ARG A 12 -1.78 0.39 -4.33
C ARG A 12 -0.49 0.13 -5.11
N LEU A 13 0.52 -0.42 -4.46
CA LEU A 13 1.77 -0.83 -5.11
C LEU A 13 1.59 -2.04 -6.03
N GLY A 14 0.45 -2.74 -5.96
CA GLY A 14 0.16 -3.92 -6.78
C GLY A 14 0.74 -5.23 -6.23
N ILE A 15 1.26 -5.21 -4.99
CA ILE A 15 1.81 -6.42 -4.34
C ILE A 15 0.69 -7.43 -4.01
N ALA A 16 -0.54 -6.92 -3.82
CA ALA A 16 -1.72 -7.72 -3.53
C ALA A 16 -2.87 -7.34 -4.45
N PRO A 17 -3.74 -8.29 -4.83
CA PRO A 17 -4.81 -8.02 -5.81
C PRO A 17 -6.00 -7.30 -5.17
N THR A 18 -6.18 -7.41 -3.85
CA THR A 18 -7.27 -6.77 -3.09
C THR A 18 -6.76 -6.14 -1.81
N ARG A 19 -7.50 -5.16 -1.27
CA ARG A 19 -7.21 -4.54 0.04
C ARG A 19 -7.22 -5.58 1.18
N ALA A 20 -8.12 -6.56 1.11
CA ALA A 20 -8.19 -7.65 2.09
C ALA A 20 -6.95 -8.55 2.03
N ALA A 21 -6.50 -8.92 0.82
CA ALA A 21 -5.28 -9.70 0.63
C ALA A 21 -4.05 -8.93 1.12
N ALA A 22 -3.95 -7.62 0.84
CA ALA A 22 -2.86 -6.80 1.35
C ALA A 22 -2.79 -6.81 2.89
N ARG A 23 -3.96 -6.70 3.55
CA ARG A 23 -4.06 -6.79 5.01
C ARG A 23 -3.59 -8.14 5.53
N GLN A 24 -3.93 -9.23 4.85
CA GLN A 24 -3.46 -10.57 5.21
C GLN A 24 -1.95 -10.69 5.06
N LEU A 25 -1.38 -10.24 3.94
CA LEU A 25 0.06 -10.29 3.68
C LEU A 25 0.87 -9.54 4.74
N VAL A 26 0.39 -8.35 5.12
CA VAL A 26 0.99 -7.59 6.22
C VAL A 26 0.89 -8.38 7.52
N SER A 27 -0.31 -8.81 7.90
CA SER A 27 -0.56 -9.52 9.18
C SER A 27 0.28 -10.80 9.31
N HIS A 28 0.53 -11.49 8.19
CA HIS A 28 1.32 -12.73 8.11
C HIS A 28 2.83 -12.50 7.97
N ARG A 29 3.34 -11.28 8.19
CA ARG A 29 4.79 -10.97 8.19
C ARG A 29 5.48 -11.16 6.84
N HIS A 30 4.78 -10.91 5.74
CA HIS A 30 5.34 -10.96 4.38
C HIS A 30 5.91 -9.62 3.91
N ILE A 31 5.57 -8.52 4.59
CA ILE A 31 5.98 -7.16 4.23
C ILE A 31 7.06 -6.64 5.18
N THR A 32 8.01 -5.91 4.61
CA THR A 32 9.04 -5.16 5.32
C THR A 32 8.88 -3.67 5.07
N VAL A 33 9.23 -2.85 6.06
CA VAL A 33 9.37 -1.40 5.92
C VAL A 33 10.74 -1.02 6.46
N ASN A 34 11.55 -0.33 5.65
CA ASN A 34 12.92 0.05 5.99
C ASN A 34 13.76 -1.14 6.50
N GLY A 35 13.59 -2.31 5.87
CA GLY A 35 14.27 -3.56 6.23
C GLY A 35 13.73 -4.31 7.46
N ARG A 36 12.77 -3.73 8.20
CA ARG A 36 12.14 -4.40 9.35
C ARG A 36 10.81 -5.03 8.96
N VAL A 37 10.53 -6.23 9.46
CA VAL A 37 9.24 -6.90 9.24
C VAL A 37 8.17 -6.19 10.05
N ILE A 38 7.13 -5.69 9.37
CA ILE A 38 5.98 -5.05 10.02
C ILE A 38 4.74 -5.91 9.77
N ASN A 39 4.01 -6.23 10.83
CA ASN A 39 2.80 -7.04 10.79
C ASN A 39 1.54 -6.27 11.20
N VAL A 40 1.60 -4.94 11.26
CA VAL A 40 0.49 -4.08 11.66
C VAL A 40 -0.09 -3.42 10.40
N PRO A 41 -1.29 -3.81 9.93
CA PRO A 41 -1.91 -3.23 8.73
C PRO A 41 -2.18 -1.72 8.84
N SER A 42 -2.52 -1.26 10.05
CA SER A 42 -2.79 0.15 10.35
C SER A 42 -1.52 0.99 10.56
N PHE A 43 -0.34 0.43 10.30
CA PHE A 43 0.90 1.19 10.42
C PHE A 43 0.87 2.39 9.48
N GLN A 44 1.17 3.57 10.00
CA GLN A 44 1.21 4.81 9.24
C GLN A 44 2.61 5.02 8.67
N LEU A 45 2.69 5.05 7.35
CA LEU A 45 3.90 5.33 6.61
C LEU A 45 4.20 6.83 6.62
N LYS A 46 5.49 7.14 6.62
CA LYS A 46 6.02 8.49 6.49
C LYS A 46 6.64 8.67 5.10
N PRO A 47 6.61 9.89 4.54
CA PRO A 47 7.37 10.21 3.33
C PRO A 47 8.84 9.78 3.48
N GLY A 48 9.34 9.06 2.48
CA GLY A 48 10.68 8.47 2.46
C GLY A 48 10.75 6.99 2.86
N ASP A 49 9.69 6.41 3.43
CA ASP A 49 9.68 5.00 3.82
C ASP A 49 9.75 4.06 2.60
N ILE A 50 10.55 3.00 2.72
CA ILE A 50 10.73 1.96 1.71
C ILE A 50 9.97 0.71 2.16
N ILE A 51 8.96 0.33 1.38
CA ILE A 51 8.16 -0.88 1.58
C ILE A 51 8.71 -1.98 0.67
N GLY A 52 9.03 -3.14 1.23
CA GLY A 52 9.54 -4.29 0.49
C GLY A 52 8.76 -5.55 0.79
N VAL A 53 8.96 -6.56 -0.06
CA VAL A 53 8.54 -7.94 0.22
C VAL A 53 9.69 -8.69 0.87
N ARG A 54 9.40 -9.42 1.94
CA ARG A 54 10.37 -10.28 2.61
C ARG A 54 10.91 -11.34 1.63
N GLU A 55 12.21 -11.61 1.64
CA GLU A 55 12.87 -12.52 0.68
C GLU A 55 12.19 -13.90 0.57
N LYS A 56 11.88 -14.54 1.71
CA LYS A 56 11.17 -15.84 1.76
C LYS A 56 9.78 -15.81 1.14
N SER A 57 9.22 -14.62 0.95
CA SER A 57 7.86 -14.41 0.45
C SER A 57 7.84 -13.90 -0.98
N LYS A 58 8.99 -13.51 -1.55
CA LYS A 58 9.10 -13.08 -2.96
C LYS A 58 8.73 -14.20 -3.95
N SER A 59 8.92 -15.46 -3.57
CA SER A 59 8.57 -16.62 -4.40
C SER A 59 7.09 -17.03 -4.31
N LEU A 60 6.25 -16.30 -3.57
CA LEU A 60 4.83 -16.62 -3.48
C LEU A 60 4.13 -16.27 -4.78
N GLU A 61 3.43 -17.24 -5.37
CA GLU A 61 2.67 -17.10 -6.61
C GLU A 61 1.63 -15.97 -6.55
N VAL A 62 1.04 -15.75 -5.37
CA VAL A 62 0.08 -14.66 -5.15
C VAL A 62 0.71 -13.29 -5.38
N ILE A 63 1.96 -13.10 -4.94
CA ILE A 63 2.67 -11.82 -5.07
C ILE A 63 3.17 -11.63 -6.50
N THR A 64 3.79 -12.66 -7.08
CA THR A 64 4.29 -12.60 -8.46
C THR A 64 3.15 -12.43 -9.47
N GLY A 65 2.04 -13.14 -9.29
CA GLY A 65 0.83 -13.00 -10.10
C GLY A 65 0.21 -11.61 -9.99
N SER A 66 0.14 -11.04 -8.78
CA SER A 66 -0.40 -9.68 -8.59
C SER A 66 0.48 -8.61 -9.24
N ILE A 67 1.81 -8.76 -9.15
CA ILE A 67 2.74 -7.84 -9.80
C ILE A 67 2.65 -7.96 -11.33
N ALA A 68 2.49 -9.18 -11.86
CA ALA A 68 2.32 -9.40 -13.30
C ALA A 68 1.01 -8.82 -13.84
N GLU A 69 -0.07 -8.89 -13.06
CA GLU A 69 -1.38 -8.33 -13.41
C GLU A 69 -1.49 -6.83 -13.10
N ARG A 70 -0.46 -6.24 -12.48
CA ARG A 70 -0.44 -4.84 -12.10
C ARG A 70 -0.61 -3.94 -13.32
N ARG A 71 -1.79 -3.33 -13.43
CA ARG A 71 -2.02 -2.22 -14.34
C ARG A 71 -1.31 -1.01 -13.77
N SER A 72 -0.28 -0.52 -14.45
CA SER A 72 0.50 0.67 -14.07
C SER A 72 -0.36 1.95 -14.06
N ALA A 73 -1.21 2.10 -13.05
CA ALA A 73 -1.70 3.40 -12.65
C ALA A 73 -0.52 4.12 -11.98
N ARG A 74 0.01 5.15 -12.64
CA ARG A 74 1.05 5.99 -12.02
C ARG A 74 0.40 6.75 -10.87
N ILE A 75 0.69 6.33 -9.65
CA ILE A 75 0.24 6.98 -8.43
C ILE A 75 1.33 7.99 -8.03
N PRO A 76 1.06 9.31 -8.03
CA PRO A 76 2.12 10.32 -7.89
C PRO A 76 2.86 10.29 -6.55
N TRP A 77 2.27 9.68 -5.51
CA TRP A 77 2.88 9.57 -4.18
C TRP A 77 3.56 8.22 -3.89
N LEU A 78 3.52 7.29 -4.84
CA LEU A 78 4.12 5.95 -4.71
C LEU A 78 5.03 5.66 -5.89
N GLU A 79 6.25 5.27 -5.59
CA GLU A 79 7.21 4.77 -6.57
C GLU A 79 7.37 3.27 -6.39
N TRP A 80 7.58 2.54 -7.48
CA TRP A 80 7.77 1.10 -7.46
C TRP A 80 8.96 0.71 -8.32
N ASP A 81 9.83 -0.12 -7.75
CA ASP A 81 10.99 -0.71 -8.40
C ASP A 81 10.75 -2.22 -8.58
N ASP A 82 10.55 -2.61 -9.85
CA ASP A 82 10.33 -4.01 -10.24
C ASP A 82 11.56 -4.90 -9.98
N THR A 83 12.78 -4.34 -9.99
CA THR A 83 14.01 -5.13 -9.82
C THR A 83 14.19 -5.59 -8.39
N GLN A 84 13.90 -4.71 -7.43
CA GLN A 84 14.04 -5.00 -6.00
C GLN A 84 12.75 -5.56 -5.38
N MET A 85 11.62 -5.51 -6.11
CA MET A 85 10.27 -5.73 -5.58
C MET A 85 10.03 -4.86 -4.34
N ALA A 86 10.36 -3.57 -4.48
CA ALA A 86 10.28 -2.58 -3.42
C ALA A 86 9.56 -1.34 -3.94
N GLY A 87 8.74 -0.75 -3.07
CA GLY A 87 8.08 0.53 -3.32
C GLY A 87 8.54 1.58 -2.33
N LYS A 88 8.55 2.84 -2.76
CA LYS A 88 8.87 3.98 -1.92
C LYS A 88 7.66 4.88 -1.77
N PHE A 89 7.37 5.24 -0.52
CA PHE A 89 6.33 6.21 -0.20
C PHE A 89 6.92 7.62 -0.31
N MET A 90 6.57 8.37 -1.35
CA MET A 90 7.23 9.64 -1.67
C MET A 90 6.66 10.82 -0.89
N SER A 91 5.34 10.91 -0.83
CA SER A 91 4.63 12.03 -0.19
C SER A 91 3.29 11.56 0.37
N VAL A 92 2.67 12.39 1.21
CA VAL A 92 1.28 12.15 1.59
C VAL A 92 0.38 12.69 0.47
N PRO A 93 -0.53 11.90 -0.11
CA PRO A 93 -1.38 12.34 -1.20
C PRO A 93 -2.31 13.48 -0.77
N GLN A 94 -2.51 14.43 -1.68
CA GLN A 94 -3.58 15.42 -1.54
C GLN A 94 -4.89 14.87 -2.07
N ARG A 95 -6.01 15.51 -1.74
CA ARG A 95 -7.35 15.02 -2.11
C ARG A 95 -7.52 14.85 -3.63
N ALA A 96 -6.94 15.77 -4.40
CA ALA A 96 -6.99 15.77 -5.86
C ALA A 96 -6.27 14.57 -6.49
N ASP A 97 -5.33 13.96 -5.78
CA ASP A 97 -4.55 12.83 -6.27
C ASP A 97 -5.28 11.49 -6.05
N ILE A 98 -6.27 11.46 -5.15
CA ILE A 98 -6.99 10.23 -4.78
C ILE A 98 -8.11 9.97 -5.79
N PRO A 99 -8.06 8.85 -6.55
CA PRO A 99 -9.01 8.58 -7.65
C PRO A 99 -10.41 8.20 -7.17
N GLU A 100 -10.63 7.95 -5.87
CA GLU A 100 -11.94 7.64 -5.32
C GLU A 100 -12.87 8.86 -5.22
N ASP A 101 -14.02 8.75 -5.88
CA ASP A 101 -15.13 9.70 -5.80
C ASP A 101 -15.93 9.50 -4.50
N ILE A 102 -15.40 10.05 -3.41
CA ILE A 102 -16.00 10.02 -2.08
C ILE A 102 -16.31 11.44 -1.64
N LYS A 103 -17.58 11.70 -1.30
CA LYS A 103 -18.02 12.98 -0.73
C LYS A 103 -17.72 13.01 0.77
N GLU A 104 -16.56 13.54 1.14
CA GLU A 104 -16.12 13.64 2.54
C GLU A 104 -17.08 14.45 3.42
N ASN A 105 -17.75 15.46 2.85
CA ASN A 105 -18.73 16.29 3.56
C ASN A 105 -19.85 15.44 4.19
N LEU A 106 -20.33 14.41 3.50
CA LEU A 106 -21.37 13.52 4.03
C LEU A 106 -20.88 12.72 5.24
N ILE A 107 -19.58 12.40 5.27
CA ILE A 107 -18.96 11.69 6.40
C ILE A 107 -18.83 12.64 7.59
N ILE A 108 -18.41 13.89 7.35
CA ILE A 108 -18.30 14.92 8.41
C ILE A 108 -19.67 15.22 9.00
N GLU A 109 -20.68 15.44 8.16
CA GLU A 109 -22.06 15.68 8.56
C GLU A 109 -22.60 14.54 9.44
N LEU A 110 -22.33 13.28 9.08
CA LEU A 110 -22.74 12.10 9.86
C LEU A 110 -22.15 12.09 11.28
N TYR A 111 -20.87 12.43 11.44
CA TYR A 111 -20.19 12.42 12.74
C TYR A 111 -20.41 13.72 13.57
N SER A 112 -20.97 14.76 12.96
CA SER A 112 -21.32 16.02 13.63
C SER A 112 -22.71 16.03 14.27
N LYS A 113 -23.47 14.95 14.09
CA LYS A 113 -24.80 14.73 14.69
C LYS A 113 -24.67 14.05 16.05
#